data_AF-A0AAE9XM11-F1
#
_entry.id   AF-A0AAE9XM11-F1
#
_cell.length_a   1.000
_cell.length_b   1.000
_cell.length_c   1.000
_cell.angle_alpha   90.00
_cell.angle_beta   90.00
_cell.angle_gamma   90.00
#
_symmetry.space_group_name_H-M   'P 1'
#
loop_
_entity.id
_entity.type
_entity.pdbx_description
1 polymer ?
#
loop_
_entity_poly.entity_id
_entity_poly.type
_entity_poly.pdbx_seq_one_letter_code
_entity_poly.pdbx_strand_id
1 'polypeptide(L)'
;MSLLQLLGSVIAVFIVAAIARWLFPVRFRLDDAHLRHELDRVYPDLTAEEILIDQAGDAALLRLSGGMGLVAVRRLGDKAVLRHWAPGTKVTAAPAPTGLVLDTDDFTEPKITLALDAEGVARAESWLALLDAPNGHAHAA
;
A
#
# COMPACT_ATOMS: atom_id res chain seq x y z
N MET A 1 14.01 -34.31 31.64
CA MET A 1 14.14 -32.84 31.75
C MET A 1 13.49 -32.40 33.04
N SER A 2 14.18 -31.61 33.87
CA SER A 2 13.57 -31.11 35.10
C SER A 2 12.63 -29.93 34.79
N LEU A 3 11.56 -29.78 35.57
CA LEU A 3 10.60 -28.67 35.44
C LEU A 3 11.30 -27.29 35.46
N LEU A 4 12.38 -27.20 36.23
CA LEU A 4 13.21 -26.00 36.35
C LEU A 4 13.92 -25.63 35.04
N GLN A 5 14.41 -26.62 34.29
CA GLN A 5 15.02 -26.41 32.97
C GLN A 5 13.99 -25.92 31.95
N LEU A 6 12.76 -26.41 32.03
CA LEU A 6 11.66 -26.03 31.14
C LEU A 6 11.20 -24.59 31.41
N LEU A 7 11.07 -24.20 32.69
CA LEU A 7 10.80 -22.80 33.06
C LEU A 7 11.93 -21.86 32.63
N GLY A 8 13.19 -22.28 32.84
CA GLY A 8 14.35 -21.49 32.43
C GLY A 8 14.41 -21.25 30.93
N SER A 9 14.13 -22.27 30.11
CA SER A 9 14.13 -22.13 28.65
C SER A 9 12.99 -21.26 28.15
N VAL A 10 11.78 -21.39 28.72
CA VAL A 10 10.63 -20.53 28.38
C VAL A 10 10.95 -19.07 28.68
N ILE A 11 11.48 -18.77 29.87
CA ILE A 11 11.85 -17.40 30.25
C ILE A 11 12.92 -16.84 29.31
N ALA A 12 13.94 -17.63 28.98
CA ALA A 12 14.99 -17.21 28.05
C ALA A 12 14.43 -16.85 26.66
N VAL A 13 13.49 -17.64 26.13
CA VAL A 13 12.81 -17.35 24.86
C VAL A 13 12.04 -16.03 24.93
N PHE A 14 11.30 -15.79 26.01
CA PHE A 14 10.59 -14.52 26.20
C PHE A 14 11.53 -13.32 26.28
N ILE A 15 12.67 -13.44 26.97
CA ILE A 15 13.68 -12.37 27.06
C ILE A 15 14.27 -12.07 25.69
N VAL A 16 14.67 -13.10 24.93
CA VAL A 16 15.23 -12.92 23.58
C VAL A 16 14.20 -12.29 22.64
N ALA A 17 12.94 -12.72 22.70
CA ALA A 17 11.86 -12.14 21.90
C ALA A 17 11.61 -10.66 22.26
N ALA A 18 11.65 -10.31 23.55
CA ALA A 18 11.50 -8.92 24.01
C ALA A 18 12.67 -8.03 23.54
N ILE A 19 13.90 -8.53 23.64
CA ILE A 19 15.11 -7.84 23.15
C ILE A 19 15.04 -7.66 21.63
N ALA A 20 14.65 -8.69 20.89
CA ALA A 20 14.48 -8.61 19.43
C ALA A 20 13.42 -7.58 19.03
N ARG A 21 12.26 -7.56 19.70
CA ARG A 21 11.22 -6.54 19.47
C ARG A 21 11.71 -5.11 19.77
N TRP A 22 12.57 -4.96 20.78
CA TRP A 22 13.12 -3.66 21.16
C TRP A 22 14.22 -3.18 20.19
N LEU A 23 15.09 -4.09 19.73
CA LEU A 23 16.16 -3.81 18.77
C LEU A 23 15.65 -3.56 17.35
N PHE A 24 14.55 -4.22 16.97
CA PHE A 24 13.95 -4.11 15.64
C PHE A 24 12.52 -3.56 15.74
N PRO A 25 12.33 -2.29 16.15
CA PRO A 25 11.02 -1.68 16.14
C PRO A 25 10.57 -1.57 14.68
N VAL A 26 9.68 -2.47 14.24
CA VAL A 26 9.01 -2.38 12.95
C VAL A 26 8.15 -1.11 12.97
N ARG A 27 8.73 0.00 12.54
CA ARG A 27 8.11 1.34 12.59
C ARG A 27 8.24 2.08 11.26
N PHE A 28 8.57 1.38 10.18
CA PHE A 28 8.42 1.98 8.87
C PHE A 28 6.93 2.04 8.55
N ARG A 29 6.33 3.22 8.67
CA ARG A 29 4.97 3.50 8.20
C ARG A 29 5.10 4.30 6.92
N LEU A 30 4.22 4.03 5.97
CA LEU A 30 4.14 4.85 4.77
C LEU A 30 3.77 6.27 5.17
N ASP A 31 4.54 7.23 4.68
CA ASP A 31 4.26 8.66 4.77
C ASP A 31 4.39 9.30 3.38
N ASP A 32 3.87 10.53 3.24
CA ASP A 32 3.79 11.22 1.95
C ASP A 32 5.19 11.45 1.34
N ALA A 33 6.16 11.87 2.15
CA ALA A 33 7.52 12.18 1.69
C ALA A 33 8.24 10.92 1.17
N HIS A 34 8.13 9.81 1.91
CA HIS A 34 8.71 8.54 1.52
C HIS A 34 8.03 7.99 0.26
N LEU A 35 6.71 8.05 0.16
CA LEU A 35 5.98 7.60 -1.02
C LEU A 35 6.36 8.39 -2.28
N ARG A 36 6.54 9.71 -2.16
CA ARG A 36 7.03 10.55 -3.28
C ARG A 36 8.45 10.17 -3.69
N HIS A 37 9.34 9.97 -2.71
CA HIS A 37 10.71 9.54 -2.99
C HIS A 37 10.76 8.17 -3.67
N GLU A 38 9.97 7.21 -3.20
CA GLU A 38 9.87 5.89 -3.80
C GLU A 38 9.25 5.92 -5.20
N LEU A 39 8.25 6.79 -5.42
CA LEU A 39 7.68 7.01 -6.74
C LEU A 39 8.73 7.53 -7.72
N ASP A 40 9.47 8.58 -7.35
CA ASP A 40 10.54 9.17 -8.17
C ASP A 40 11.65 8.15 -8.48
N ARG A 41 11.99 7.29 -7.51
CA ARG A 41 12.99 6.24 -7.67
C ARG A 41 12.58 5.15 -8.67
N VAL A 42 11.31 4.72 -8.63
CA VAL A 42 10.82 3.59 -9.43
C VAL A 42 10.25 4.06 -10.78
N TYR A 43 9.60 5.22 -10.79
CA TYR A 43 8.91 5.81 -11.93
C TYR A 43 9.23 7.32 -12.03
N PRO A 44 10.44 7.70 -12.49
CA PRO A 44 10.91 9.09 -12.45
C PRO A 44 10.08 10.06 -13.30
N ASP A 45 9.35 9.56 -14.28
CA ASP A 45 8.49 10.36 -15.15
C ASP A 45 7.07 10.58 -14.57
N LEU A 46 6.75 9.96 -13.43
CA LEU A 46 5.43 10.02 -12.80
C LEU A 46 5.47 10.91 -11.55
N THR A 47 4.49 11.81 -11.43
CA THR A 47 4.33 12.67 -10.26
C THR A 47 2.99 12.39 -9.58
N ALA A 48 3.00 12.23 -8.25
CA ALA A 48 1.78 12.10 -7.46
C ALA A 48 1.15 13.48 -7.20
N GLU A 49 -0.09 13.69 -7.66
CA GLU A 49 -0.89 14.85 -7.29
C GLU A 49 -1.45 14.70 -5.88
N GLU A 50 -2.07 13.55 -5.62
CA GLU A 50 -2.73 13.25 -4.36
C GLU A 50 -2.30 11.87 -3.87
N ILE A 51 -2.13 11.76 -2.55
CA ILE A 51 -1.75 10.52 -1.87
C ILE A 51 -2.84 10.19 -0.86
N LEU A 52 -3.30 8.96 -0.87
CA LEU A 52 -4.23 8.40 0.10
C LEU A 52 -3.55 7.24 0.80
N ILE A 53 -3.14 7.45 2.04
CA ILE A 53 -2.49 6.44 2.87
C ILE A 53 -3.55 5.79 3.75
N ASP A 54 -3.49 4.47 3.90
CA ASP A 54 -4.38 3.76 4.80
C ASP A 54 -4.11 4.13 6.27
N GLN A 55 -5.08 3.86 7.14
CA GLN A 55 -4.99 4.20 8.56
C GLN A 55 -3.82 3.51 9.28
N ALA A 56 -3.39 2.33 8.80
CA ALA A 56 -2.27 1.59 9.35
C ALA A 56 -0.90 2.13 8.87
N GLY A 57 -0.83 2.81 7.73
CA GLY A 57 0.43 3.16 7.06
C GLY A 57 1.09 1.95 6.41
N ASP A 58 0.30 0.98 5.97
CA ASP A 58 0.71 -0.30 5.39
C ASP A 58 0.37 -0.38 3.89
N ALA A 59 -0.55 0.45 3.41
CA ALA A 59 -0.90 0.56 2.01
C ALA A 59 -1.24 2.01 1.64
N ALA A 60 -1.09 2.36 0.37
CA ALA A 60 -1.48 3.66 -0.14
C ALA A 60 -1.96 3.58 -1.59
N LEU A 61 -2.72 4.58 -2.00
CA LEU A 61 -3.12 4.81 -3.38
C LEU A 61 -2.68 6.22 -3.76
N LEU A 62 -1.99 6.37 -4.88
CA LEU A 62 -1.49 7.64 -5.37
C LEU A 62 -2.20 7.95 -6.68
N ARG A 63 -2.78 9.17 -6.78
CA ARG A 63 -3.26 9.69 -8.05
C ARG A 63 -2.12 10.38 -8.78
N LEU A 64 -1.86 9.95 -10.00
CA LEU A 64 -0.81 10.53 -10.83
C LEU A 64 -1.30 11.77 -11.57
N SER A 65 -0.36 12.66 -11.87
CA SER A 65 -0.64 13.89 -12.60
C SER A 65 -1.03 13.64 -14.05
N GLY A 66 -1.86 14.53 -14.61
CA GLY A 66 -2.19 14.51 -16.03
C GLY A 66 -2.95 13.28 -16.50
N GLY A 67 -3.64 12.58 -15.58
CA GLY A 67 -4.42 11.39 -15.93
C GLY A 67 -3.57 10.17 -16.29
N MET A 68 -2.32 10.11 -15.84
CA MET A 68 -1.41 8.97 -16.09
C MET A 68 -1.77 7.68 -15.32
N GLY A 69 -2.95 7.64 -14.68
CA GLY A 69 -3.45 6.51 -13.93
C GLY A 69 -3.19 6.61 -12.43
N LEU A 70 -3.07 5.46 -11.78
CA LEU A 70 -2.90 5.36 -10.32
C LEU A 70 -1.68 4.52 -9.99
N VAL A 71 -1.08 4.74 -8.83
CA VAL A 71 -0.08 3.82 -8.25
C VAL A 71 -0.62 3.28 -6.95
N ALA A 72 -0.75 1.96 -6.87
CA ALA A 72 -1.05 1.28 -5.63
C ALA A 72 0.25 0.88 -4.93
N VAL A 73 0.30 1.09 -3.62
CA VAL A 73 1.48 0.85 -2.81
C VAL A 73 1.14 -0.05 -1.66
N ARG A 74 2.01 -1.03 -1.41
CA ARG A 74 1.92 -1.90 -0.25
C ARG A 74 3.28 -1.99 0.45
N ARG A 75 3.29 -1.86 1.76
CA ARG A 75 4.46 -2.12 2.59
C ARG A 75 4.70 -3.61 2.69
N LEU A 76 5.94 -4.04 2.44
CA LEU A 76 6.43 -5.40 2.62
C LEU A 76 7.70 -5.35 3.48
N GLY A 77 7.53 -5.51 4.79
CA GLY A 77 8.63 -5.36 5.74
C GLY A 77 9.13 -3.92 5.80
N ASP A 78 10.37 -3.71 5.37
CA ASP A 78 11.08 -2.43 5.31
C ASP A 78 11.00 -1.73 3.94
N LYS A 79 10.29 -2.33 2.98
CA LYS A 79 10.17 -1.81 1.61
C LYS A 79 8.74 -1.44 1.25
N ALA A 80 8.60 -0.49 0.33
CA ALA A 80 7.36 -0.24 -0.39
C ALA A 80 7.41 -0.93 -1.74
N VAL A 81 6.34 -1.64 -2.11
CA VAL A 81 6.13 -2.18 -3.45
C VAL A 81 5.11 -1.30 -4.14
N LEU A 82 5.50 -0.70 -5.26
CA LEU A 82 4.66 0.17 -6.07
C LEU A 82 4.18 -0.61 -7.30
N ARG A 83 2.90 -0.48 -7.63
CA ARG A 83 2.34 -0.97 -8.90
C ARG A 83 1.60 0.15 -9.60
N HIS A 84 2.01 0.42 -10.82
CA HIS A 84 1.36 1.41 -11.68
C HIS A 84 0.20 0.75 -12.45
N TRP A 85 -0.99 1.31 -12.26
CA TRP A 85 -2.20 1.01 -13.02
C TRP A 85 -2.42 2.14 -14.02
N ALA A 86 -2.02 1.88 -15.27
CA ALA A 86 -2.24 2.81 -16.37
C ALA A 86 -3.74 2.95 -16.68
N PRO A 87 -4.16 4.05 -17.33
CA PRO A 87 -5.54 4.17 -17.81
C PRO A 87 -5.96 2.96 -18.66
N GLY A 88 -7.15 2.42 -18.39
CA GLY A 88 -7.67 1.17 -18.96
C GLY A 88 -7.32 -0.10 -18.16
N THR A 89 -6.51 -0.01 -17.11
CA THR A 89 -6.30 -1.14 -16.20
C THR A 89 -7.60 -1.42 -15.43
N LYS A 90 -8.11 -2.64 -15.55
CA LYS A 90 -9.30 -3.06 -14.82
C LYS A 90 -8.95 -3.34 -13.36
N VAL A 91 -9.49 -2.51 -12.49
CA VAL A 91 -9.37 -2.67 -11.04
C VAL A 91 -10.78 -2.71 -10.46
N THR A 92 -11.10 -3.82 -9.81
CA THR A 92 -12.36 -3.97 -9.07
C THR A 92 -12.17 -3.54 -7.62
N ALA A 93 -13.08 -2.72 -7.12
CA ALA A 93 -13.14 -2.33 -5.72
C ALA A 93 -14.32 -3.04 -5.05
N ALA A 94 -14.03 -3.75 -3.96
CA ALA A 94 -15.02 -4.37 -3.11
C ALA A 94 -15.00 -3.73 -1.72
N PRO A 95 -16.16 -3.47 -1.10
CA PRO A 95 -16.21 -2.95 0.26
C PRO A 95 -15.65 -3.98 1.26
N ALA A 96 -14.93 -3.48 2.25
CA ALA A 96 -14.39 -4.24 3.37
C ALA A 96 -14.77 -3.58 4.70
N PRO A 97 -14.71 -4.29 5.84
CA PRO A 97 -15.17 -3.76 7.13
C PRO A 97 -14.54 -2.43 7.55
N THR A 98 -13.32 -2.16 7.09
CA THR A 98 -12.55 -0.96 7.44
C THR A 98 -12.15 -0.13 6.22
N GLY A 99 -12.75 -0.32 5.04
CA GLY A 99 -12.39 0.41 3.83
C GLY A 99 -12.67 -0.36 2.54
N LEU A 100 -11.64 -0.52 1.69
CA LEU A 100 -11.75 -1.16 0.37
C LEU A 100 -10.75 -2.28 0.17
N VAL A 101 -11.14 -3.29 -0.61
CA VAL A 101 -10.25 -4.28 -1.21
C VAL A 101 -10.21 -4.02 -2.70
N LEU A 102 -9.02 -3.75 -3.21
CA LEU A 102 -8.73 -3.55 -4.62
C LEU A 102 -8.16 -4.84 -5.20
N ASP A 103 -8.70 -5.26 -6.33
CA ASP A 103 -8.33 -6.49 -7.02
C ASP A 103 -8.22 -6.22 -8.52
N THR A 104 -7.23 -6.82 -9.17
CA THR A 104 -7.03 -6.68 -10.62
C THR A 104 -7.36 -8.00 -11.30
N ASP A 105 -7.54 -7.98 -12.63
CA ASP A 105 -7.75 -9.21 -13.39
C ASP A 105 -6.48 -10.11 -13.44
N ASP A 106 -5.32 -9.62 -13.00
CA ASP A 106 -4.08 -10.39 -12.94
C ASP A 106 -3.95 -11.13 -11.59
N PHE A 107 -4.10 -12.46 -11.66
CA PHE A 107 -4.04 -13.36 -10.52
C PHE A 107 -2.67 -13.38 -9.80
N THR A 108 -1.62 -12.86 -10.43
CA THR A 108 -0.29 -12.74 -9.82
C THR A 108 -0.17 -11.50 -8.94
N GLU A 109 -1.11 -10.57 -9.03
CA GLU A 109 -1.19 -9.41 -8.15
C GLU A 109 -1.95 -9.79 -6.86
N PRO A 110 -1.33 -9.64 -5.68
CA PRO A 110 -2.07 -9.82 -4.45
C PRO A 110 -3.06 -8.66 -4.28
N LYS A 111 -4.28 -8.99 -3.83
CA LYS A 111 -5.29 -8.01 -3.44
C LYS A 111 -4.73 -6.98 -2.47
N ILE A 112 -5.07 -5.72 -2.69
CA ILE A 112 -4.63 -4.60 -1.85
C ILE A 112 -5.80 -4.16 -0.98
N THR A 113 -5.66 -4.29 0.33
CA THR A 113 -6.65 -3.80 1.29
C THR A 113 -6.22 -2.41 1.77
N LEU A 114 -7.09 -1.42 1.57
CA LEU A 114 -6.92 -0.06 2.07
C LEU A 114 -7.88 0.15 3.24
N ALA A 115 -7.35 0.30 4.45
CA ALA A 115 -8.14 0.71 5.61
C ALA A 115 -8.36 2.23 5.55
N LEU A 116 -9.57 2.67 5.20
CA LEU A 116 -9.93 4.06 4.92
C LEU A 116 -11.23 4.43 5.64
N ASP A 117 -11.39 5.70 5.96
CA ASP A 117 -12.68 6.24 6.39
C ASP A 117 -13.62 6.46 5.19
N ALA A 118 -14.85 6.88 5.45
CA ALA A 118 -15.86 7.05 4.40
C ALA A 118 -15.44 8.08 3.33
N GLU A 119 -14.72 9.14 3.73
CA GLU A 119 -14.21 10.15 2.81
C GLU A 119 -13.08 9.58 1.94
N GLY A 120 -12.14 8.84 2.53
CA GLY A 120 -11.08 8.16 1.82
C GLY A 120 -11.60 7.11 0.84
N VAL A 121 -12.64 6.35 1.22
CA VAL A 121 -13.32 5.40 0.33
C VAL A 121 -13.90 6.12 -0.88
N ALA A 122 -14.70 7.17 -0.66
CA ALA A 122 -15.32 7.93 -1.75
C ALA A 122 -14.27 8.55 -2.69
N ARG A 123 -13.16 9.06 -2.14
CA ARG A 123 -12.02 9.54 -2.93
C ARG A 123 -11.38 8.43 -3.75
N ALA A 124 -11.07 7.28 -3.14
CA ALA A 124 -10.46 6.14 -3.84
C ALA A 124 -11.35 5.65 -4.99
N GLU A 125 -12.65 5.52 -4.76
CA GLU A 125 -13.62 5.16 -5.81
C GLU A 125 -13.64 6.19 -6.95
N SER A 126 -13.63 7.48 -6.62
CA SER A 126 -13.57 8.54 -7.64
C SER A 126 -12.31 8.47 -8.50
N TRP A 127 -11.18 8.05 -7.91
CA TRP A 127 -9.91 7.90 -8.62
C TRP A 127 -9.91 6.64 -9.50
N LEU A 128 -10.46 5.54 -9.00
CA LEU A 128 -10.59 4.30 -9.77
C LEU A 128 -11.49 4.48 -11.00
N ALA A 129 -12.55 5.28 -10.90
CA ALA A 129 -13.39 5.63 -12.05
C ALA A 129 -12.61 6.35 -13.17
N LEU A 130 -11.47 7.00 -12.87
CA LEU A 130 -10.61 7.61 -13.88
C LEU A 130 -9.85 6.55 -14.70
N LEU A 131 -9.63 5.35 -14.17
CA LEU A 131 -9.00 4.25 -14.90
C LEU A 131 -9.94 3.68 -15.97
N ASP A 132 -11.25 3.69 -15.71
CA ASP A 132 -12.27 3.18 -16.63
C ASP A 132 -12.68 4.18 -17.72
N ALA A 133 -12.29 5.46 -17.59
CA ALA A 133 -12.59 6.46 -18.59
C ALA A 133 -11.89 6.09 -19.92
N PRO A 134 -12.63 5.97 -21.04
CA PRO A 134 -12.02 5.68 -22.33
C PRO A 134 -11.05 6.80 -22.64
N ASN A 135 -9.77 6.45 -22.78
CA ASN A 135 -8.67 7.38 -23.04
C ASN A 135 -9.04 8.40 -24.12
N GLY A 136 -9.48 9.58 -23.71
CA GLY A 136 -9.56 10.77 -24.53
C GLY A 136 -8.16 11.32 -24.77
N HIS A 137 -7.20 10.48 -25.18
CA HIS A 137 -5.91 10.94 -25.64
C HIS A 137 -6.11 11.57 -27.01
N ALA A 138 -6.45 12.86 -27.00
CA ALA A 138 -5.99 13.75 -28.04
C ALA A 138 -4.45 13.65 -28.04
N HIS A 139 -3.91 12.84 -28.94
CA HIS A 139 -2.53 12.97 -29.37
C HIS A 139 -2.38 14.42 -29.88
N ALA A 140 -1.86 15.30 -29.03
CA ALA A 140 -1.26 16.54 -29.49
C ALA A 140 0.02 16.14 -30.22
N ALA A 141 -0.07 16.20 -31.56
CA ALA A 141 1.03 16.02 -32.51
C ALA A 141 2.08 17.13 -32.40
#